data_AF-A0AB40C8F9-F1
#
_entry.id   AF-A0AB40C8F9-F1
#
_cell.length_a   1.000
_cell.length_b   1.000
_cell.length_c   1.000
_cell.angle_alpha   90.00
_cell.angle_beta   90.00
_cell.angle_gamma   90.00
#
_symmetry.space_group_name_H-M   'P 1'
#
loop_
_entity.id
_entity.type
_entity.pdbx_description
1 polymer ?
#
loop_
_entity_poly.entity_id
_entity_poly.type
_entity_poly.pdbx_seq_one_letter_code
_entity_poly.pdbx_strand_id
1 'polypeptide(L)'
;MDRGMEFSEFKTRYENATVNRLTEITGPGSGISWHTGGSISHVSHADRLRSRLGRDPRPFELFKVTHTKKGTSMLVDARAQSIKERYLEHVEQVSQTQEGHDKLPIVDETALYYEAVGGGKKSQVYGIGSQA
;
A
#
# COMPACT_ATOMS: atom_id res chain seq x y z
N MET A 1 39.25 -16.34 -23.97
CA MET A 1 38.34 -16.13 -22.81
C MET A 1 37.21 -15.23 -23.30
N ASP A 2 36.07 -15.84 -23.57
CA ASP A 2 34.93 -15.23 -24.25
C ASP A 2 34.15 -14.32 -23.28
N ARG A 3 34.46 -13.02 -23.32
CA ARG A 3 33.87 -11.99 -22.45
C ARG A 3 32.57 -11.42 -23.05
N GLY A 4 32.18 -11.85 -24.25
CA GLY A 4 31.02 -11.36 -24.99
C GLY A 4 29.70 -12.05 -24.60
N MET A 5 29.76 -13.35 -24.27
CA MET A 5 28.59 -14.13 -23.86
C MET A 5 27.97 -13.59 -22.56
N GLU A 6 28.80 -13.31 -21.53
CA GLU A 6 28.37 -12.73 -20.24
C GLU A 6 27.69 -11.36 -20.37
N PHE A 7 28.17 -10.50 -21.27
CA PHE A 7 27.58 -9.16 -21.48
C PHE A 7 26.21 -9.25 -22.16
N SER A 8 26.04 -10.19 -23.10
CA SER A 8 24.76 -10.41 -23.77
C SER A 8 23.69 -10.91 -22.81
N GLU A 9 24.02 -11.89 -21.96
CA GLU A 9 23.09 -12.39 -20.94
C GLU A 9 22.75 -11.32 -19.90
N PHE A 10 23.72 -10.51 -19.49
CA PHE A 10 23.49 -9.39 -18.57
C PHE A 10 22.47 -8.40 -19.15
N LYS A 11 22.64 -8.04 -20.43
CA LYS A 11 21.73 -7.10 -21.12
C LYS A 11 20.31 -7.66 -21.22
N THR A 12 20.18 -8.94 -21.60
CA THR A 12 18.88 -9.61 -21.66
C THR A 12 18.21 -9.68 -20.28
N ARG A 13 18.97 -10.01 -19.21
CA ARG A 13 18.44 -9.98 -17.83
C ARG A 13 17.97 -8.58 -17.43
N TYR A 14 18.72 -7.53 -17.79
CA TYR A 14 18.35 -6.13 -17.52
C TYR A 14 17.09 -5.70 -18.26
N GLU A 15 16.97 -6.02 -19.55
CA GLU A 15 15.80 -5.72 -20.37
C GLU A 15 14.55 -6.45 -19.86
N ASN A 16 14.67 -7.74 -19.55
CA ASN A 16 13.60 -8.53 -18.95
C ASN A 16 13.17 -7.97 -17.60
N ALA A 17 14.11 -7.56 -16.74
CA ALA A 17 13.77 -6.92 -15.47
C ALA A 17 13.03 -5.59 -15.68
N THR A 18 13.36 -4.83 -16.71
CA THR A 18 12.67 -3.57 -17.06
C THR A 18 11.25 -3.86 -17.53
N VAL A 19 11.06 -4.84 -18.42
CA VAL A 19 9.74 -5.28 -18.88
C VAL A 19 8.90 -5.78 -17.70
N ASN A 20 9.46 -6.66 -16.87
CA ASN A 20 8.76 -7.21 -15.69
C ASN A 20 8.37 -6.12 -14.66
N ARG A 21 9.13 -5.02 -14.57
CA ARG A 21 8.75 -3.86 -13.73
C ARG A 21 7.53 -3.11 -14.24
N LEU A 22 7.27 -3.18 -15.54
CA LEU A 22 6.18 -2.49 -16.22
C LEU A 22 4.95 -3.39 -16.45
N THR A 23 5.07 -4.70 -16.20
CA THR A 23 3.96 -5.64 -16.42
C THR A 23 2.98 -5.66 -15.24
N GLU A 24 1.69 -5.50 -15.55
CA GLU A 24 0.57 -5.72 -14.64
C GLU A 24 -0.05 -7.10 -14.89
N ILE A 25 0.66 -8.16 -14.49
CA ILE A 25 0.40 -9.57 -14.87
C ILE A 25 -0.98 -10.08 -14.43
N THR A 26 -1.57 -9.52 -13.37
CA THR A 26 -2.84 -9.98 -12.76
C THR A 26 -3.96 -8.95 -12.88
N GLY A 27 -3.82 -7.94 -13.75
CA GLY A 27 -4.79 -6.85 -13.97
C GLY A 27 -4.34 -5.49 -13.41
N PRO A 28 -5.14 -4.42 -13.60
CA PRO A 28 -4.74 -3.05 -13.25
C PRO A 28 -4.23 -2.91 -11.81
N GLY A 29 -3.04 -2.32 -11.65
CA GLY A 29 -2.39 -2.18 -10.34
C GLY A 29 -1.74 -3.45 -9.79
N SER A 30 -1.65 -4.54 -10.57
CA SER A 30 -0.92 -5.75 -10.18
C SER A 30 0.60 -5.69 -10.36
N GLY A 31 1.10 -4.58 -10.91
CA GLY A 31 2.52 -4.31 -11.04
C GLY A 31 3.23 -4.15 -9.69
N ILE A 32 4.53 -3.81 -9.77
CA ILE A 32 5.35 -3.54 -8.59
C ILE A 32 4.72 -2.43 -7.75
N SER A 33 4.81 -2.56 -6.43
CA SER A 33 4.30 -1.53 -5.53
C SER A 33 5.03 -0.20 -5.73
N TRP A 34 4.29 0.87 -6.02
CA TRP A 34 4.83 2.22 -6.02
C TRP A 34 4.55 2.86 -4.68
N HIS A 35 5.58 3.38 -4.01
CA HIS A 35 5.44 4.17 -2.80
C HIS A 35 6.35 5.41 -2.88
N THR A 36 5.91 6.51 -2.28
CA THR A 36 6.64 7.80 -2.29
C THR A 36 7.60 7.93 -1.09
N GLY A 37 7.64 6.92 -0.20
CA GLY A 37 8.52 6.92 0.98
C GLY A 37 10.02 6.84 0.67
N GLY A 38 10.39 6.47 -0.56
CA GLY A 38 11.79 6.28 -0.95
C GLY A 38 12.45 5.17 -0.12
N SER A 39 13.68 5.40 0.31
CA SER A 39 14.45 4.48 1.16
C SER A 39 14.11 4.55 2.65
N ILE A 40 13.15 5.38 3.04
CA ILE A 40 12.75 5.56 4.43
C ILE A 40 11.83 4.40 4.83
N SER A 41 12.12 3.77 5.97
CA SER A 41 11.30 2.65 6.44
C SER A 41 9.89 3.09 6.85
N HIS A 42 8.93 2.17 6.77
CA HIS A 42 7.56 2.38 7.27
C HIS A 42 7.55 2.76 8.76
N VAL A 43 8.43 2.16 9.57
CA VAL A 43 8.62 2.51 10.98
C VAL A 43 8.98 3.98 11.14
N SER A 44 9.95 4.47 10.36
CA SER A 44 10.34 5.89 10.42
C SER A 44 9.20 6.82 9.99
N HIS A 45 8.39 6.42 9.02
CA HIS A 45 7.19 7.16 8.64
C HIS A 45 6.14 7.16 9.76
N ALA A 46 5.95 6.03 10.44
CA ALA A 46 5.05 5.90 11.58
C ALA A 46 5.51 6.77 12.76
N ASP A 47 6.80 6.76 13.12
CA ASP A 47 7.34 7.58 14.22
C ASP A 47 7.17 9.09 13.98
N ARG A 48 7.42 9.52 12.73
CA ARG A 48 7.18 10.92 12.33
C ARG A 48 5.71 11.28 12.42
N LEU A 49 4.83 10.38 11.99
CA LEU A 49 3.40 10.59 12.03
C LEU A 49 2.87 10.58 13.47
N ARG A 50 3.40 9.70 14.33
CA ARG A 50 3.12 9.64 15.77
C ARG A 50 3.49 10.93 16.46
N SER A 51 4.68 11.46 16.16
CA SER A 51 5.16 12.74 16.70
C SER A 51 4.25 13.91 16.29
N ARG A 52 3.68 13.87 15.08
CA ARG A 52 2.76 14.89 14.57
C ARG A 52 1.35 14.78 15.14
N LEU A 53 0.85 13.55 15.34
CA LEU A 53 -0.52 13.30 15.82
C LEU A 53 -0.61 13.25 17.34
N GLY A 54 0.50 13.07 18.06
CA GLY A 54 0.51 12.84 19.51
C GLY A 54 -0.04 11.48 19.93
N ARG A 55 -0.36 10.60 18.97
CA ARG A 55 -0.90 9.24 19.17
C ARG A 55 -0.33 8.30 18.12
N ASP A 56 -0.48 7.01 18.34
CA ASP A 56 -0.07 6.02 17.35
C ASP A 56 -0.88 6.19 16.05
N PRO A 57 -0.22 6.16 14.86
CA PRO A 57 -0.88 6.37 13.59
C PRO A 57 -1.69 5.14 13.20
N ARG A 58 -2.88 5.37 12.62
CA ARG A 58 -3.68 4.27 12.08
C ARG A 58 -3.06 3.77 10.78
N PRO A 59 -3.21 2.48 10.43
CA PRO A 59 -2.67 1.91 9.19
C PRO A 59 -3.06 2.71 7.93
N PHE A 60 -4.32 3.15 7.84
CA PHE A 60 -4.78 3.95 6.71
C PHE A 60 -4.15 5.36 6.66
N GLU A 61 -3.80 5.95 7.81
CA GLU A 61 -3.09 7.24 7.85
C GLU A 61 -1.65 7.09 7.38
N LEU A 62 -0.97 6.03 7.81
CA LEU A 62 0.37 5.68 7.36
C LEU A 62 0.39 5.39 5.86
N PHE A 63 -0.60 4.64 5.37
CA PHE A 63 -0.81 4.37 3.94
C PHE A 63 -0.97 5.66 3.13
N LYS A 64 -1.80 6.61 3.59
CA LYS A 64 -1.95 7.91 2.92
C LYS A 64 -0.64 8.69 2.85
N VAL A 65 0.19 8.66 3.89
CA VAL A 65 1.50 9.35 3.87
C VAL A 65 2.46 8.71 2.87
N THR A 66 2.45 7.39 2.75
CA THR A 66 3.42 6.63 1.96
C THR A 66 3.01 6.44 0.50
N HIS A 67 1.70 6.48 0.20
CA HIS A 67 1.14 6.20 -1.12
C HIS A 67 0.44 7.41 -1.76
N THR A 68 0.73 8.63 -1.28
CA THR A 68 0.34 9.88 -1.94
C THR A 68 1.55 10.50 -2.66
N LYS A 69 1.34 11.05 -3.85
CA LYS A 69 2.38 11.76 -4.60
C LYS A 69 2.75 13.05 -3.90
N LYS A 70 4.05 13.31 -3.73
CA LYS A 70 4.54 14.52 -3.06
C LYS A 70 4.09 15.78 -3.83
N GLY A 71 3.50 16.74 -3.11
CA GLY A 71 2.99 17.97 -3.72
C GLY A 71 1.62 17.84 -4.39
N THR A 72 0.95 16.70 -4.26
CA THR A 72 -0.40 16.47 -4.78
C THR A 72 -1.22 15.68 -3.74
N SER A 73 -2.55 15.66 -3.90
CA SER A 73 -3.47 14.79 -3.15
C SER A 73 -3.75 13.45 -3.85
N MET A 74 -3.09 13.20 -4.99
CA MET A 74 -3.30 12.01 -5.81
C MET A 74 -2.49 10.82 -5.29
N LEU A 75 -3.10 9.64 -5.38
CA LEU A 75 -2.43 8.39 -5.05
C LEU A 75 -1.43 7.99 -6.15
N VAL A 76 -0.44 7.22 -5.74
CA VAL A 76 0.72 6.83 -6.56
C VAL A 76 0.36 5.93 -7.74
N ASP A 77 -0.58 5.01 -7.55
CA ASP A 77 -1.02 4.03 -8.55
C ASP A 77 -2.52 3.68 -8.42
N ALA A 78 -3.03 2.90 -9.36
CA ALA A 78 -4.42 2.45 -9.39
C ALA A 78 -4.77 1.51 -8.22
N ARG A 79 -3.84 0.66 -7.79
CA ARG A 79 -4.06 -0.25 -6.66
C ARG A 79 -4.28 0.53 -5.36
N ALA A 80 -3.50 1.57 -5.14
CA ALA A 80 -3.65 2.44 -3.98
C ALA A 80 -5.02 3.12 -3.98
N GLN A 81 -5.52 3.53 -5.17
CA GLN A 81 -6.87 4.08 -5.33
C GLN A 81 -7.93 3.06 -4.95
N SER A 82 -7.85 1.83 -5.50
CA SER A 82 -8.81 0.77 -5.17
C SER A 82 -8.79 0.39 -3.68
N ILE A 83 -7.62 0.38 -3.02
CA ILE A 83 -7.53 0.13 -1.56
C ILE A 83 -8.23 1.25 -0.78
N LYS A 84 -8.01 2.51 -1.18
CA LYS A 84 -8.68 3.66 -0.56
C LYS A 84 -10.20 3.57 -0.74
N GLU A 85 -10.69 3.23 -1.92
CA GLU A 85 -12.12 3.10 -2.22
C GLU A 85 -12.76 2.02 -1.36
N ARG A 86 -12.21 0.79 -1.35
CA ARG A 86 -12.71 -0.31 -0.51
C ARG A 86 -12.73 0.04 0.98
N TYR A 87 -11.68 0.70 1.47
CA TYR A 87 -11.64 1.14 2.86
C TYR A 87 -12.79 2.11 3.19
N LEU A 88 -13.07 3.07 2.30
CA LEU A 88 -14.16 4.02 2.48
C LEU A 88 -15.53 3.34 2.42
N GLU A 89 -15.72 2.38 1.50
CA GLU A 89 -16.94 1.57 1.41
C GLU A 89 -17.18 0.79 2.71
N HIS A 90 -16.15 0.17 3.29
CA HIS A 90 -16.27 -0.53 4.56
C HIS A 90 -16.62 0.41 5.72
N VAL A 91 -16.01 1.60 5.78
CA VAL A 91 -16.34 2.60 6.80
C VAL A 91 -17.78 3.09 6.67
N GLU A 92 -18.26 3.29 5.44
CA GLU A 92 -19.65 3.70 5.17
C GLU A 92 -20.66 2.62 5.56
N GLN A 93 -20.42 1.36 5.19
CA GLN A 93 -21.28 0.23 5.56
C GLN A 93 -21.42 0.10 7.08
N VAL A 94 -20.30 0.25 7.80
CA VAL A 94 -20.30 0.22 9.27
C VAL A 94 -21.08 1.41 9.85
N SER A 95 -21.00 2.59 9.23
CA SER A 95 -21.72 3.79 9.66
C SER A 95 -23.23 3.65 9.44
N GLN A 96 -23.67 3.13 8.29
CA GLN A 96 -25.09 2.93 7.98
C GLN A 96 -25.74 1.86 8.88
N THR A 97 -24.99 0.84 9.29
CA THR A 97 -25.47 -0.19 10.22
C THR A 97 -25.67 0.36 11.65
N GLN A 98 -25.06 1.51 11.98
CA GLN A 98 -25.11 2.12 13.31
C GLN A 98 -26.30 3.07 13.54
N GLU A 99 -27.06 3.47 12.51
CA GLU A 99 -28.18 4.41 12.65
C GLU A 99 -29.39 3.86 13.47
N GLY A 100 -29.25 2.69 14.11
CA GLY A 100 -30.26 2.08 14.98
C GLY A 100 -29.77 1.59 16.35
N HIS A 101 -28.53 1.87 16.76
CA HIS A 101 -27.99 1.39 18.05
C HIS A 101 -27.29 2.52 18.84
N ASP A 102 -27.80 2.82 20.05
CA ASP A 102 -27.32 3.86 21.00
C ASP A 102 -25.87 3.69 21.53
N LYS A 103 -25.10 2.76 20.98
CA LYS A 103 -23.74 2.47 21.45
C LYS A 103 -22.83 2.23 20.25
N LEU A 104 -21.96 3.20 19.98
CA LEU A 104 -20.87 3.10 19.02
C LEU A 104 -20.10 1.78 19.29
N PRO A 105 -20.14 0.77 18.39
CA PRO A 105 -19.22 -0.34 18.50
C PRO A 105 -17.81 0.23 18.33
N ILE A 106 -16.85 -0.30 19.08
CA ILE A 106 -15.42 -0.03 18.89
C ILE A 106 -15.08 -0.64 17.52
N VAL A 107 -15.22 0.15 16.46
CA VAL A 107 -14.88 -0.27 15.10
C VAL A 107 -13.37 -0.39 15.06
N ASP A 108 -12.88 -1.62 14.85
CA ASP A 108 -11.46 -1.83 14.61
C ASP A 108 -11.10 -1.38 13.19
N GLU A 109 -10.82 -0.08 13.04
CA GLU A 109 -10.40 0.53 11.77
C GLU A 109 -9.16 -0.14 11.17
N THR A 110 -8.34 -0.80 12.01
CA THR A 110 -7.18 -1.56 11.57
C THR A 110 -7.61 -2.83 10.83
N ALA A 111 -8.61 -3.55 11.36
CA ALA A 111 -9.18 -4.72 10.72
C ALA A 111 -9.83 -4.37 9.37
N LEU A 112 -10.60 -3.27 9.32
CA LEU A 112 -11.21 -2.80 8.06
C LEU A 112 -10.18 -2.47 6.98
N TYR A 113 -9.05 -1.87 7.38
CA TYR A 113 -7.96 -1.60 6.45
C TYR A 113 -7.31 -2.88 5.92
N TYR A 114 -7.06 -3.87 6.79
CA TYR A 114 -6.50 -5.15 6.34
C TYR A 114 -7.45 -5.92 5.41
N GLU A 115 -8.75 -5.83 5.63
CA GLU A 115 -9.76 -6.38 4.73
C GLU A 115 -9.69 -5.71 3.35
N ALA A 116 -9.66 -4.37 3.31
CA ALA A 116 -9.58 -3.58 2.07
C ALA A 116 -8.32 -3.88 1.23
N VAL A 117 -7.19 -4.18 1.89
CA VAL A 117 -5.91 -4.47 1.23
C VAL A 117 -5.88 -5.86 0.58
N GLY A 118 -6.68 -6.81 1.05
CA GLY A 118 -6.77 -8.15 0.45
C GLY A 118 -6.91 -9.27 1.47
N GLY A 119 -7.94 -9.18 2.32
CA GLY A 119 -8.27 -10.18 3.33
C GLY A 119 -8.13 -11.62 2.82
N GLY A 120 -7.26 -12.41 3.47
CA GLY A 120 -7.16 -13.86 3.25
C GLY A 120 -5.77 -14.48 3.40
N LYS A 121 -4.66 -13.75 3.15
CA LYS A 121 -3.30 -14.28 3.34
C LYS A 121 -2.40 -13.24 4.02
N LYS A 122 -2.04 -13.50 5.27
CA LYS A 122 -1.29 -12.60 6.19
C LYS A 122 0.07 -12.11 5.68
N SER A 123 0.63 -12.69 4.61
CA SER A 123 2.01 -12.43 4.17
C SER A 123 2.16 -11.39 3.04
N GLN A 124 1.10 -10.69 2.64
CA GLN A 124 1.16 -9.83 1.45
C GLN A 124 0.33 -8.55 1.60
N VAL A 125 0.55 -7.81 2.69
CA VAL A 125 -0.05 -6.48 2.86
C VAL A 125 0.65 -5.50 1.93
N TYR A 126 -0.08 -4.98 0.95
CA TYR A 126 0.46 -4.07 -0.07
C TYR A 126 1.09 -2.84 0.57
N GLY A 127 2.35 -2.59 0.24
CA GLY A 127 3.03 -1.36 0.65
C GLY A 127 3.35 -1.24 2.13
N ILE A 128 3.25 -2.29 2.96
CA ILE A 128 3.50 -2.21 4.42
C ILE A 128 4.88 -2.75 4.87
N GLY A 129 5.63 -3.43 3.99
CA GLY A 129 6.95 -3.96 4.35
C GLY A 129 6.87 -4.96 5.53
N SER A 130 7.95 -5.08 6.32
CA SER A 130 8.08 -6.05 7.44
C SER A 130 7.22 -5.74 8.69
N GLN A 131 6.15 -4.98 8.54
CA GLN A 131 5.20 -4.65 9.61
C GLN A 131 3.90 -5.48 9.52
N ALA A 132 3.83 -6.43 8.57
CA ALA A 132 2.76 -7.41 8.43
C ALA A 132 2.84 -8.53 9.49
#